data_AF-A0A7W9G866-F1
#
_entry.id   AF-A0A7W9G866-F1
#
_cell.length_a   1.000
_cell.length_b   1.000
_cell.length_c   1.000
_cell.angle_alpha   90.00
_cell.angle_beta   90.00
_cell.angle_gamma   90.00
#
_symmetry.space_group_name_H-M   'P 1'
#
loop_
_entity.id
_entity.type
_entity.pdbx_description
1 polymer ?
#
loop_
_entity_poly.entity_id
_entity_poly.type
_entity_poly.pdbx_seq_one_letter_code
_entity_poly.pdbx_strand_id
1 'polypeptide(L)'
;MHWHAYHWMGAGVDRANEAERRPSSSEFLSSMLPPMRTGDWLAKPASRIAATFHEVEQAVDWMAGEYAKVREALLLPDRVPLGDRLEIALDLLPRGVDVQWGEWLQGGRFVTIGVICCPNRHVAHPCPARSARPPR
;
A
#
# COMPACT_ATOMS: atom_id res chain seq x y z
N MET A 1 -3.62 11.60 13.48
CA MET A 1 -3.53 10.40 12.62
C MET A 1 -2.66 10.75 11.43
N HIS A 2 -1.96 9.79 10.82
CA HIS A 2 -1.28 10.00 9.53
C HIS A 2 -1.40 8.74 8.69
N TRP A 3 -1.08 8.84 7.41
CA TRP A 3 -1.17 7.73 6.48
C TRP A 3 0.16 7.47 5.81
N HIS A 4 0.55 6.20 5.74
CA HIS A 4 1.74 5.78 5.01
C HIS A 4 1.32 5.15 3.69
N ALA A 5 1.86 5.69 2.60
CA ALA A 5 1.65 5.17 1.26
C ALA A 5 2.72 4.13 0.91
N TYR A 6 2.28 3.08 0.21
CA TYR A 6 3.09 1.98 -0.26
C TYR A 6 2.75 1.67 -1.71
N HIS A 7 3.77 1.38 -2.49
CA HIS A 7 3.62 0.96 -3.87
C HIS A 7 4.49 -0.27 -4.11
N TRP A 8 3.93 -1.25 -4.82
CA TRP A 8 4.71 -2.35 -5.37
C TRP A 8 4.25 -2.64 -6.80
N MET A 9 5.20 -2.86 -7.70
CA MET A 9 4.94 -3.35 -9.05
C MET A 9 5.98 -4.39 -9.41
N GLY A 10 5.55 -5.58 -9.82
CA GLY A 10 6.45 -6.68 -10.16
C GLY A 10 5.75 -7.76 -10.97
N ALA A 11 6.40 -8.92 -11.11
CA ALA A 11 5.75 -10.08 -11.73
C ALA A 11 4.68 -10.60 -10.77
N GLY A 12 3.45 -10.79 -11.27
CA GLY A 12 2.35 -11.18 -10.41
C GLY A 12 2.53 -12.57 -9.79
N VAL A 13 3.32 -13.43 -10.44
CA VAL A 13 3.69 -14.75 -9.93
C VAL A 13 4.53 -14.70 -8.66
N ASP A 14 5.30 -13.62 -8.44
CA ASP A 14 6.15 -13.48 -7.24
C ASP A 14 5.29 -13.42 -5.96
N ARG A 15 4.04 -12.96 -6.07
CA ARG A 15 3.08 -12.93 -4.96
C ARG A 15 2.70 -14.32 -4.44
N ALA A 16 2.98 -15.38 -5.18
CA ALA A 16 2.77 -16.76 -4.73
C ALA A 16 3.75 -17.14 -3.60
N ASN A 17 4.86 -16.42 -3.42
CA ASN A 17 5.74 -16.60 -2.28
C ASN A 17 5.09 -16.01 -1.02
N GLU A 18 4.28 -16.82 -0.33
CA GLU A 18 3.57 -16.37 0.87
C GLU A 18 4.49 -16.11 2.07
N ALA A 19 5.63 -16.80 2.16
CA ALA A 19 6.56 -16.65 3.29
C ALA A 19 7.02 -15.20 3.39
N GLU A 20 7.50 -14.64 2.29
CA GLU A 20 7.92 -13.24 2.17
C GLU A 20 6.82 -12.19 2.42
N ARG A 21 5.55 -12.61 2.48
CA ARG A 21 4.36 -11.76 2.62
C ARG A 21 3.70 -11.86 3.99
N ARG A 22 4.23 -12.68 4.90
CA ARG A 22 3.70 -12.89 6.27
C ARG A 22 4.70 -12.41 7.32
N PRO A 23 4.31 -11.53 8.27
CA PRO A 23 5.21 -11.03 9.31
C PRO A 23 5.90 -12.08 10.19
N SER A 24 5.38 -13.31 10.23
CA SER A 24 5.97 -14.44 10.98
C SER A 24 7.21 -15.06 10.32
N SER A 25 7.52 -14.71 9.07
CA SER A 25 8.70 -15.18 8.34
C SER A 25 9.87 -14.21 8.48
N SER A 26 11.09 -14.74 8.56
CA SER A 26 12.33 -13.96 8.62
C SER A 26 12.57 -13.09 7.38
N GLU A 27 12.01 -13.50 6.24
CA GLU A 27 12.20 -12.89 4.92
C GLU A 27 11.24 -11.72 4.70
N PHE A 28 10.23 -11.57 5.57
CA PHE A 28 9.21 -10.54 5.43
C PHE A 28 9.79 -9.12 5.44
N LEU A 29 10.74 -8.83 6.32
CA LEU A 29 11.27 -7.46 6.47
C LEU A 29 12.10 -7.01 5.27
N SER A 30 12.82 -7.92 4.62
CA SER A 30 13.64 -7.63 3.44
C SER A 30 12.81 -7.66 2.15
N SER A 31 11.73 -8.44 2.09
CA SER A 31 10.93 -8.59 0.87
C SER A 31 10.28 -7.27 0.42
N MET A 32 10.31 -7.07 -0.90
CA MET A 32 9.56 -6.01 -1.61
C MET A 32 8.07 -6.33 -1.72
N LEU A 33 7.66 -7.60 -1.56
CA LEU A 33 6.32 -8.04 -1.88
C LEU A 33 5.27 -7.40 -0.97
N PRO A 34 4.07 -7.10 -1.52
CA PRO A 34 2.97 -6.62 -0.72
C PRO A 34 2.58 -7.69 0.30
N PRO A 35 2.27 -7.31 1.56
CA PRO A 35 1.90 -8.26 2.59
C PRO A 35 0.60 -9.02 2.28
N MET A 36 0.33 -10.07 3.05
CA MET A 36 -0.93 -10.81 3.00
C MET A 36 -2.11 -10.02 3.59
N ARG A 37 -1.86 -9.25 4.66
CA ARG A 37 -2.85 -8.31 5.24
C ARG A 37 -2.40 -6.89 4.97
N THR A 38 -3.31 -6.03 4.54
CA THR A 38 -3.00 -4.62 4.19
C THR A 38 -2.31 -3.86 5.33
N GLY A 39 -2.79 -3.99 6.57
CA GLY A 39 -2.16 -3.34 7.73
C GLY A 39 -0.72 -3.78 8.02
N ASP A 40 -0.31 -4.97 7.58
CA ASP A 40 1.05 -5.49 7.81
C ASP A 40 2.12 -4.73 7.01
N TRP A 41 1.73 -3.81 6.12
CA TRP A 41 2.65 -2.84 5.55
C TRP A 41 3.37 -2.03 6.64
N LEU A 42 2.72 -1.75 7.77
CA LEU A 42 3.34 -1.05 8.90
C LEU A 42 4.43 -1.87 9.62
N ALA A 43 4.48 -3.19 9.42
CA ALA A 43 5.59 -4.00 9.92
C ALA A 43 6.82 -3.94 9.01
N LYS A 44 6.68 -3.46 7.77
CA LYS A 44 7.81 -3.29 6.86
C LYS A 44 8.69 -2.09 7.32
N PRO A 45 10.00 -2.09 7.02
CA PRO A 45 10.89 -0.99 7.37
C PRO A 45 10.44 0.35 6.77
N ALA A 46 10.81 1.47 7.40
CA ALA A 46 10.46 2.82 6.90
C ALA A 46 10.95 3.10 5.48
N SER A 47 12.04 2.45 5.04
CA SER A 47 12.53 2.53 3.66
C SER A 47 11.56 1.98 2.60
N ARG A 48 10.47 1.31 3.02
CA ARG A 48 9.39 0.84 2.14
C ARG A 48 8.26 1.86 2.00
N ILE A 49 8.23 2.91 2.83
CA ILE A 49 7.22 3.97 2.73
C ILE A 49 7.53 4.80 1.49
N ALA A 50 6.57 4.88 0.56
CA ALA A 50 6.67 5.73 -0.62
C ALA A 50 6.42 7.21 -0.28
N ALA A 51 5.45 7.48 0.59
CA ALA A 51 5.15 8.81 1.10
C ALA A 51 4.40 8.74 2.45
N THR A 52 4.43 9.83 3.21
CA THR A 52 3.63 9.96 4.44
C THR A 52 2.78 11.22 4.35
N PHE A 53 1.49 11.09 4.64
CA PHE A 53 0.51 12.16 4.52
C PHE A 53 -0.11 12.47 5.88
N HIS A 54 -0.39 13.76 6.08
CA HIS A 54 -1.09 14.27 7.27
C HIS A 54 -2.48 14.82 6.94
N GLU A 55 -2.79 14.96 5.65
CA GLU A 55 -4.10 15.33 5.11
C GLU A 55 -4.58 14.22 4.17
N VAL A 56 -5.88 13.90 4.21
CA VAL A 56 -6.47 12.79 3.44
C VAL A 56 -6.44 13.07 1.95
N GLU A 57 -6.69 14.32 1.56
CA GLU A 57 -6.73 14.78 0.18
C GLU A 57 -5.39 14.54 -0.50
N GLN A 58 -4.27 14.84 0.19
CA GLN A 58 -2.93 14.58 -0.33
C GLN A 58 -2.66 13.09 -0.54
N ALA A 59 -3.17 12.23 0.36
CA ALA A 59 -3.03 10.79 0.21
C ALA A 59 -3.84 10.26 -0.99
N VAL A 60 -5.06 10.76 -1.16
CA VAL A 60 -5.95 10.39 -2.28
C VAL A 60 -5.40 10.89 -3.61
N ASP A 61 -4.88 12.12 -3.66
CA ASP A 61 -4.20 12.68 -4.84
C ASP A 61 -2.98 11.85 -5.23
N TRP A 62 -2.20 11.39 -4.24
CA TRP A 62 -1.08 10.48 -4.49
C TRP A 62 -1.56 9.17 -5.10
N MET A 63 -2.64 8.56 -4.57
CA MET A 63 -3.20 7.33 -5.14
C MET A 63 -3.66 7.54 -6.58
N ALA A 64 -4.33 8.65 -6.88
CA ALA A 64 -4.75 9.01 -8.23
C ALA A 64 -3.54 9.12 -9.18
N GLY A 65 -2.48 9.77 -8.73
CA GLY A 65 -1.21 9.90 -9.45
C GLY A 65 -0.56 8.56 -9.75
N GLU A 66 -0.45 7.67 -8.77
CA GLU A 66 0.10 6.32 -8.99
C GLU A 66 -0.76 5.48 -9.94
N TYR A 67 -2.10 5.58 -9.83
CA TYR A 67 -3.01 4.87 -10.73
C TYR A 67 -2.92 5.38 -12.17
N ALA A 68 -2.78 6.70 -12.37
CA ALA A 68 -2.63 7.30 -13.69
C ALA A 68 -1.39 6.76 -14.43
N LYS A 69 -0.28 6.53 -13.72
CA LYS A 69 0.97 5.98 -14.31
C LYS A 69 0.82 4.58 -14.89
N VAL A 70 -0.17 3.81 -14.45
CA VAL A 70 -0.34 2.40 -14.84
C VAL A 70 -1.59 2.13 -15.67
N ARG A 71 -2.44 3.14 -15.87
CA ARG A 71 -3.76 2.99 -16.49
C ARG A 71 -3.69 2.36 -17.88
N GLU A 72 -2.74 2.78 -18.71
CA GLU A 72 -2.57 2.25 -20.07
C GLU A 72 -2.10 0.79 -20.10
N ALA A 73 -1.47 0.33 -19.02
CA ALA A 73 -0.94 -1.02 -18.88
C ALA A 73 -1.94 -1.99 -18.22
N LEU A 74 -3.15 -1.55 -17.85
CA LEU A 74 -4.15 -2.42 -17.23
C LEU A 74 -4.49 -3.61 -18.14
N LEU A 75 -4.57 -4.80 -17.55
CA LEU A 75 -5.02 -6.00 -18.26
C LEU A 75 -6.51 -5.89 -18.63
N LEU A 76 -7.31 -5.36 -17.70
CA LEU A 76 -8.73 -5.09 -17.88
C LEU A 76 -8.98 -3.62 -17.58
N PRO A 77 -9.18 -2.78 -18.61
CA PRO A 77 -9.42 -1.36 -18.41
C PRO A 77 -10.67 -1.10 -17.56
N ASP A 78 -10.54 -0.16 -16.62
CA ASP A 78 -11.65 0.59 -16.00
C ASP A 78 -12.83 -0.24 -15.45
N ARG A 79 -12.57 -1.42 -14.84
CA ARG A 79 -13.62 -2.20 -14.14
C ARG A 79 -14.31 -1.43 -13.01
N VAL A 80 -13.56 -0.56 -12.34
CA VAL A 80 -14.06 0.39 -11.33
C VAL A 80 -13.52 1.75 -11.72
N PRO A 81 -14.39 2.70 -12.11
CA PRO A 81 -13.99 4.06 -12.47
C PRO A 81 -13.10 4.70 -11.39
N LEU A 82 -12.13 5.51 -11.81
CA LEU A 82 -11.25 6.20 -10.87
C LEU A 82 -12.03 7.09 -9.90
N GLY A 83 -13.09 7.78 -10.36
CA GLY A 83 -13.95 8.61 -9.50
C GLY A 83 -14.47 7.84 -8.29
N ASP A 84 -15.11 6.69 -8.52
CA ASP A 84 -15.65 5.82 -7.46
C ASP A 84 -14.56 5.37 -6.48
N ARG A 85 -13.35 5.04 -6.98
CA ARG A 85 -12.22 4.67 -6.11
C ARG A 85 -11.79 5.81 -5.20
N LEU A 86 -11.76 7.03 -5.72
CA LEU A 86 -11.36 8.21 -4.97
C LEU A 86 -12.43 8.60 -3.95
N GLU A 87 -13.72 8.54 -4.30
CA GLU A 87 -14.82 8.76 -3.37
C GLU A 87 -14.77 7.78 -2.19
N ILE A 88 -14.56 6.49 -2.48
CA ILE A 88 -14.38 5.46 -1.45
C ILE A 88 -13.16 5.76 -0.58
N ALA A 89 -12.04 6.19 -1.17
CA ALA A 89 -10.83 6.49 -0.40
C ALA A 89 -11.02 7.71 0.53
N LEU A 90 -11.69 8.76 0.04
CA LEU A 90 -12.03 9.96 0.81
C LEU A 90 -12.98 9.65 1.98
N ASP A 91 -13.89 8.69 1.85
CA ASP A 91 -14.74 8.24 2.95
C ASP A 91 -13.97 7.37 3.97
N LEU A 92 -13.20 6.37 3.48
CA LEU A 92 -12.65 5.32 4.33
C LEU A 92 -11.42 5.75 5.15
N LEU A 93 -10.49 6.50 4.56
CA LEU A 93 -9.25 6.90 5.22
C LEU A 93 -9.45 7.72 6.50
N PRO A 94 -10.31 8.76 6.56
CA PRO A 94 -10.51 9.52 7.80
C PRO A 94 -11.22 8.71 8.88
N ARG A 95 -11.91 7.61 8.52
CA ARG A 95 -12.57 6.67 9.44
C ARG A 95 -11.62 5.58 9.95
N GLY A 96 -10.33 5.67 9.63
CA GLY A 96 -9.30 4.73 10.04
C GLY A 96 -9.38 3.38 9.34
N VAL A 97 -9.82 3.37 8.08
CA VAL A 97 -9.85 2.18 7.23
C VAL A 97 -8.77 2.31 6.16
N ASP A 98 -7.87 1.33 6.10
CA ASP A 98 -6.86 1.26 5.05
C ASP A 98 -7.50 1.14 3.67
N VAL A 99 -6.86 1.73 2.65
CA VAL A 99 -7.28 1.61 1.26
C VAL A 99 -6.15 1.01 0.45
N GLN A 100 -6.43 -0.02 -0.33
CA GLN A 100 -5.46 -0.65 -1.21
C GLN A 100 -6.12 -1.07 -2.51
N TRP A 101 -5.50 -0.69 -3.63
CA TRP A 101 -5.87 -1.13 -4.97
C TRP A 101 -4.84 -2.13 -5.48
N GLY A 102 -5.32 -3.18 -6.12
CA GLY A 102 -4.50 -4.23 -6.70
C GLY A 102 -4.96 -4.52 -8.11
N GLU A 103 -4.12 -4.24 -9.11
CA GLU A 103 -4.49 -4.38 -10.52
C GLU A 103 -3.53 -5.33 -11.23
N TRP A 104 -4.10 -6.19 -12.07
CA TRP A 104 -3.34 -6.93 -13.07
C TRP A 104 -3.01 -6.01 -14.23
N LEU A 105 -1.74 -6.03 -14.61
CA LEU A 105 -1.21 -5.33 -15.77
C LEU A 105 -0.92 -6.34 -16.88
N GLN A 106 -0.79 -5.84 -18.10
CA GLN A 106 -0.31 -6.61 -19.25
C GLN A 106 1.08 -7.23 -18.97
N GLY A 107 1.38 -8.35 -19.64
CA GLY A 107 2.65 -9.05 -19.46
C GLY A 107 2.79 -9.79 -18.13
N GLY A 108 1.68 -10.12 -17.46
CA GLY A 108 1.70 -10.89 -16.20
C GLY A 108 2.21 -10.10 -15.00
N ARG A 109 2.22 -8.76 -15.09
CA ARG A 109 2.63 -7.88 -14.00
C ARG A 109 1.46 -7.56 -13.09
N PHE A 110 1.76 -7.17 -11.87
CA PHE A 110 0.76 -6.74 -10.89
C PHE A 110 1.24 -5.48 -10.18
N VAL A 111 0.32 -4.57 -9.90
CA VAL A 111 0.58 -3.35 -9.12
C VAL A 111 -0.28 -3.34 -7.86
N THR A 112 0.31 -2.91 -6.74
CA THR A 112 -0.36 -2.61 -5.49
C THR A 112 -0.12 -1.14 -5.15
N ILE A 113 -1.19 -0.38 -4.92
CA ILE A 113 -1.16 1.02 -4.47
C ILE A 113 -1.94 1.06 -3.16
N GLY A 114 -1.28 1.34 -2.04
CA GLY A 114 -1.89 1.26 -0.72
C GLY A 114 -1.62 2.50 0.12
N VAL A 115 -2.63 2.93 0.88
CA VAL A 115 -2.54 3.98 1.89
C VAL A 115 -3.05 3.41 3.20
N ILE A 116 -2.18 3.39 4.20
CA ILE A 116 -2.35 2.64 5.45
C ILE A 116 -2.44 3.62 6.61
N CYS A 117 -3.50 3.47 7.39
CA CYS A 117 -3.78 4.26 8.58
C CYS A 117 -2.76 3.96 9.68
N CYS A 118 -2.18 5.02 10.25
CA CYS A 118 -1.20 4.94 11.34
C CYS A 118 -1.60 5.90 12.49
N PRO A 119 -1.96 5.38 13.68
CA PRO A 119 -2.02 3.96 14.06
C PRO A 119 -3.13 3.19 13.31
N ASN A 120 -2.93 1.89 13.13
CA ASN A 120 -3.91 1.01 12.51
C ASN A 120 -4.87 0.42 13.55
N ARG A 121 -6.15 0.28 13.22
CA ARG A 121 -7.17 -0.25 14.15
C ARG A 121 -7.20 -1.78 14.27
N HIS A 122 -6.63 -2.49 13.30
CA HIS A 122 -6.77 -3.95 13.15
C HIS A 122 -5.46 -4.72 13.36
N VAL A 123 -4.32 -4.03 13.33
CA VAL A 123 -3.00 -4.62 13.60
C VAL A 123 -2.21 -3.76 14.57
N ALA A 124 -1.45 -4.39 15.46
CA ALA A 124 -0.70 -3.74 16.53
C ALA A 124 0.76 -3.46 16.13
N HIS A 125 0.99 -2.91 14.94
CA HIS A 125 2.34 -2.55 14.48
C HIS A 125 2.70 -1.12 14.92
N PRO A 126 3.95 -0.86 15.35
CA PRO A 126 4.41 0.50 15.61
C PRO A 126 4.47 1.31 14.30
N CYS A 127 4.48 2.64 14.41
CA CYS A 127 4.73 3.51 13.26
C CYS A 127 6.16 3.26 12.71
N PRO A 128 6.32 2.82 11.44
CA PRO A 128 7.65 2.54 10.89
C PRO A 128 8.55 3.78 10.87
N ALA A 129 7.98 4.97 10.62
CA ALA A 129 8.74 6.21 10.61
C ALA A 129 9.31 6.59 12.00
N ARG A 130 8.73 6.08 13.10
CA ARG A 130 9.26 6.28 14.46
C ARG A 130 10.35 5.26 14.80
N SER A 131 10.26 4.05 14.26
CA SER A 131 11.26 2.99 14.44
C SER A 131 12.58 3.24 13.69
N ALA A 132 12.59 4.15 12.71
CA ALA A 132 13.77 4.50 11.91
C ALA A 132 14.71 5.52 12.58
N ARG A 133 14.38 6.04 13.77
CA ARG A 133 15.23 7.01 14.46
C ARG A 133 16.46 6.28 15.04
N PRO A 134 17.69 6.62 14.62
CA PRO A 134 18.88 6.07 15.28
C PRO A 134 18.90 6.52 16.75
N PRO A 135 19.48 5.72 17.66
CA PRO A 135 19.70 6.16 19.04
C PRO A 135 20.48 7.49 19.01
N ARG A 136 20.07 8.43 19.87
CA ARG A 136 20.81 9.68 20.09
C ARG A 136 22.11 9.40 20.83
#